data_AF-A0A2H0UVX8-F1
#
_entry.id   AF-A0A2H0UVX8-F1
#
_cell.length_a   1.000
_cell.length_b   1.000
_cell.length_c   1.000
_cell.angle_alpha   90.00
_cell.angle_beta   90.00
_cell.angle_gamma   90.00
#
_symmetry.space_group_name_H-M   'P 1'
#
loop_
_entity.id
_entity.type
_entity.pdbx_description
1 polymer ?
#
loop_
_entity_poly.entity_id
_entity_poly.type
_entity_poly.pdbx_seq_one_letter_code
_entity_poly.pdbx_strand_id
1 'polypeptide(L)'
;MNRDEIIKNCRILLVAYQNGELGQTKMPEESHPVFADNEIEERLVYFTLPMALNYQRDSYKLWQAALATYNDQATKKVFSLSGAAVMNSVDLRECLTKYKLALQPNRHIEIWQKIAKTIFQKWQTLENLLQAANYDFLKLRDIIQKDYRQGFPYLSGPKIFNYWSFIIGAYGQAPLVNRNFIEIAPDTHITKCSVILGVISENEAQKLSKDQISQRWRELLEGSGIAPIDLHPPLWFWSRNGFIFKLKNNGGSFPVSLEIKTK
;
A
#
# COMPACT_ATOMS: atom_id res chain seq x y z
N MET A 1 20.29 14.87 -14.07
CA MET A 1 19.83 14.02 -15.19
C MET A 1 18.70 14.74 -15.91
N ASN A 2 18.58 14.58 -17.22
CA ASN A 2 17.41 15.09 -17.94
C ASN A 2 16.24 14.11 -17.83
N ARG A 3 15.02 14.56 -18.13
CA ARG A 3 13.79 13.77 -17.99
C ARG A 3 13.84 12.41 -18.68
N ASP A 4 14.31 12.36 -19.92
CA ASP A 4 14.34 11.12 -20.71
C ASP A 4 15.30 10.09 -20.14
N GLU A 5 16.42 10.54 -19.59
CA GLU A 5 17.39 9.68 -18.89
C GLU A 5 16.78 9.08 -17.62
N ILE A 6 16.02 9.87 -16.85
CA ILE A 6 15.33 9.37 -15.66
C ILE A 6 14.26 8.33 -16.05
N ILE A 7 13.45 8.61 -17.07
CA ILE A 7 12.44 7.67 -17.58
C ILE A 7 13.10 6.37 -18.07
N LYS A 8 14.23 6.46 -18.77
CA LYS A 8 15.00 5.29 -19.20
C LYS A 8 15.44 4.45 -17.99
N ASN A 9 15.95 5.07 -16.93
CA ASN A 9 16.33 4.37 -15.71
C ASN A 9 15.12 3.73 -15.01
N CYS A 10 13.96 4.38 -15.01
CA CYS A 10 12.71 3.80 -14.50
C CYS A 10 12.34 2.51 -15.26
N ARG A 11 12.45 2.50 -16.59
CA ARG A 11 12.21 1.31 -17.41
C ARG A 11 13.19 0.18 -17.10
N ILE A 12 14.48 0.51 -16.93
CA ILE A 12 15.50 -0.48 -16.54
C ILE A 12 15.15 -1.09 -15.18
N LEU A 13 14.74 -0.28 -14.19
CA LEU A 13 14.37 -0.78 -12.87
C LEU A 13 13.11 -1.65 -12.89
N LEU A 14 12.13 -1.33 -13.75
CA LEU A 14 10.95 -2.17 -13.97
C LEU A 14 11.34 -3.56 -14.52
N VAL A 15 12.20 -3.61 -15.54
CA VAL A 15 12.70 -4.87 -16.11
C VAL A 15 13.52 -5.65 -15.08
N ALA A 16 14.43 -4.99 -14.38
CA ALA A 16 15.24 -5.61 -13.33
C ALA A 16 14.37 -6.20 -12.21
N TYR A 17 13.29 -5.53 -11.83
CA TYR A 17 12.33 -6.06 -10.85
C TYR A 17 11.62 -7.31 -11.36
N GLN A 18 11.13 -7.29 -12.61
CA GLN A 18 10.50 -8.44 -13.25
C GLN A 18 11.44 -9.64 -13.34
N ASN A 19 12.73 -9.39 -13.56
CA ASN A 19 13.76 -10.43 -13.63
C ASN A 19 14.29 -10.89 -12.26
N GLY A 20 13.85 -10.29 -11.15
CA GLY A 20 14.36 -10.61 -9.81
C GLY A 20 15.79 -10.10 -9.55
N GLU A 21 16.28 -9.15 -10.34
CA GLU A 21 17.65 -8.62 -10.28
C GLU A 21 17.84 -7.58 -9.16
N LEU A 22 16.76 -7.14 -8.52
CA LEU A 22 16.78 -6.16 -7.45
C LEU A 22 17.05 -6.75 -6.05
N GLY A 23 17.34 -8.05 -5.96
CA GLY A 23 17.55 -8.78 -4.69
C GLY A 23 16.28 -9.51 -4.23
N GLN A 24 15.98 -9.47 -2.93
CA GLN A 24 14.70 -9.99 -2.46
C GLN A 24 13.57 -9.10 -2.99
N THR A 25 12.62 -9.69 -3.72
CA THR A 25 11.46 -9.00 -4.32
C THR A 25 10.11 -9.49 -3.80
N LYS A 26 10.13 -10.29 -2.73
CA LYS A 26 8.93 -10.81 -2.06
C LYS A 26 8.20 -9.69 -1.31
N MET A 27 7.02 -9.32 -1.78
CA MET A 27 6.20 -8.29 -1.13
C MET A 27 5.70 -8.77 0.24
N PRO A 28 5.53 -7.87 1.23
CA PRO A 28 4.92 -8.22 2.51
C PRO A 28 3.56 -8.92 2.34
N GLU A 29 2.76 -8.44 1.39
CA GLU A 29 1.42 -8.91 1.07
C GLU A 29 1.39 -10.35 0.57
N GLU A 30 2.49 -10.89 0.02
CA GLU A 30 2.63 -12.32 -0.34
C GLU A 30 2.55 -13.26 0.89
N SER A 31 2.54 -12.71 2.11
CA SER A 31 2.19 -13.47 3.31
C SER A 31 0.67 -13.46 3.48
N HIS A 32 -0.03 -14.22 2.65
CA HIS A 32 -1.49 -14.31 2.65
C HIS A 32 -1.98 -15.76 2.55
N PRO A 33 -3.23 -16.06 2.98
CA PRO A 33 -3.85 -17.36 2.79
C PRO A 33 -4.03 -17.69 1.30
N VAL A 34 -4.05 -18.97 0.95
CA VAL A 34 -4.53 -19.38 -0.38
C VAL A 34 -6.05 -19.29 -0.36
N PHE A 35 -6.61 -18.44 -1.23
CA PHE A 35 -8.04 -18.29 -1.40
C PHE A 35 -8.50 -19.09 -2.63
N ALA A 36 -9.61 -19.80 -2.51
CA ALA A 36 -10.30 -20.38 -3.66
C ALA A 36 -10.94 -19.27 -4.53
N ASP A 37 -11.25 -19.59 -5.79
CA ASP A 37 -11.82 -18.62 -6.73
C ASP A 37 -13.16 -18.05 -6.27
N ASN A 38 -13.93 -18.85 -5.52
CA ASN A 38 -15.23 -18.46 -4.95
C ASN A 38 -15.14 -17.70 -3.61
N GLU A 39 -13.95 -17.57 -3.01
CA GLU A 39 -13.72 -16.84 -1.74
C GLU A 39 -13.42 -15.35 -1.98
N ILE A 40 -14.18 -14.71 -2.87
CA ILE A 40 -13.93 -13.33 -3.33
C ILE A 40 -14.00 -12.33 -2.17
N GLU A 41 -15.08 -12.35 -1.40
CA GLU A 41 -15.26 -11.40 -0.29
C GLU A 41 -14.21 -11.60 0.81
N GLU A 42 -13.94 -12.85 1.19
CA GLU A 42 -12.95 -13.16 2.23
C GLU A 42 -11.55 -12.68 1.84
N ARG A 43 -11.17 -12.88 0.56
CA ARG A 43 -9.93 -12.34 -0.01
C ARG A 43 -9.88 -10.82 0.04
N LEU A 44 -10.94 -10.13 -0.38
CA LEU A 44 -11.00 -8.67 -0.36
C LEU A 44 -10.93 -8.11 1.07
N VAL A 45 -11.62 -8.73 2.03
CA VAL A 45 -11.58 -8.34 3.44
C VAL A 45 -10.19 -8.53 4.03
N TYR A 46 -9.55 -9.65 3.73
CA TYR A 46 -8.18 -9.94 4.16
C TYR A 46 -7.19 -8.89 3.67
N PHE A 47 -7.32 -8.39 2.44
CA PHE A 47 -6.42 -7.35 1.94
C PHE A 47 -6.80 -5.93 2.37
N THR A 48 -8.05 -5.69 2.77
CA THR A 48 -8.53 -4.35 3.10
C THR A 48 -8.29 -3.97 4.56
N LEU A 49 -8.68 -4.82 5.52
CA LEU A 49 -8.66 -4.46 6.93
C LEU A 49 -7.23 -4.34 7.50
N PRO A 50 -6.29 -5.27 7.23
CA PRO A 50 -4.88 -5.09 7.58
C PRO A 50 -4.25 -3.86 6.93
N MET A 51 -4.57 -3.57 5.66
CA MET A 51 -4.02 -2.39 4.98
C MET A 51 -4.39 -1.07 5.66
N ALA A 52 -5.59 -0.97 6.23
CA ALA A 52 -5.96 0.20 7.03
C ALA A 52 -5.05 0.40 8.26
N LEU A 53 -4.39 -0.65 8.75
CA LEU A 53 -3.44 -0.60 9.85
C LEU A 53 -1.97 -0.52 9.38
N ASN A 54 -1.70 -0.44 8.06
CA ASN A 54 -0.36 -0.38 7.48
C ASN A 54 0.24 1.04 7.49
N TYR A 55 -0.05 1.82 8.52
CA TYR A 55 0.47 3.16 8.73
C TYR A 55 1.53 3.15 9.83
N GLN A 56 2.71 3.73 9.53
CA GLN A 56 3.83 3.88 10.49
C GLN A 56 4.22 2.59 11.21
N ARG A 57 4.21 1.45 10.50
CA ARG A 57 4.66 0.16 11.03
C ARG A 57 5.43 -0.64 10.00
N ASP A 58 6.10 -1.68 10.47
CA ASP A 58 6.71 -2.70 9.63
C ASP A 58 5.62 -3.51 8.92
N SER A 59 5.57 -3.40 7.59
CA SER A 59 4.60 -4.10 6.76
C SER A 59 4.78 -5.61 6.74
N TYR A 60 6.01 -6.14 6.83
CA TYR A 60 6.21 -7.59 6.91
C TYR A 60 5.61 -8.14 8.20
N LYS A 61 5.86 -7.48 9.34
CA LYS A 61 5.27 -7.88 10.61
C LYS A 61 3.75 -7.75 10.62
N LEU A 62 3.19 -6.77 9.91
CA LEU A 62 1.73 -6.64 9.74
C LEU A 62 1.15 -7.87 9.05
N TRP A 63 1.67 -8.23 7.88
CA TRP A 63 1.10 -9.30 7.07
C TRP A 63 1.37 -10.69 7.65
N GLN A 64 2.50 -10.89 8.31
CA GLN A 64 2.75 -12.09 9.12
C GLN A 64 1.73 -12.22 10.27
N ALA A 65 1.44 -11.12 10.97
CA ALA A 65 0.41 -11.09 12.01
C ALA A 65 -1.00 -11.32 11.44
N ALA A 66 -1.31 -10.73 10.28
CA ALA A 66 -2.59 -10.93 9.60
C ALA A 66 -2.80 -12.40 9.23
N LEU A 67 -1.78 -13.05 8.66
CA LEU A 67 -1.81 -14.47 8.32
C LEU A 67 -1.97 -15.36 9.57
N ALA A 68 -1.25 -15.05 10.64
CA ALA A 68 -1.37 -15.78 11.91
C ALA A 68 -2.78 -15.64 12.52
N THR A 69 -3.36 -14.44 12.52
CA THR A 69 -4.74 -14.20 12.96
C THR A 69 -5.76 -14.91 12.07
N TYR A 70 -5.52 -14.96 10.75
CA TYR A 70 -6.46 -15.63 9.84
C TYR A 70 -6.44 -17.16 10.00
N ASN A 71 -5.26 -17.75 10.22
CA ASN A 71 -5.12 -19.21 10.34
C ASN A 71 -5.60 -19.75 11.69
N ASP A 72 -5.71 -18.91 12.72
CA ASP A 72 -6.23 -19.31 14.01
C ASP A 72 -7.78 -19.26 14.04
N GLN A 73 -8.41 -20.41 14.21
CA GLN A 73 -9.87 -20.56 14.26
C GLN A 73 -10.54 -19.66 15.30
N ALA A 74 -9.87 -19.37 16.42
CA ALA A 74 -10.42 -18.52 17.47
C ALA A 74 -10.49 -17.03 17.05
N THR A 75 -9.60 -16.60 16.15
CA THR A 75 -9.47 -15.19 15.76
C THR A 75 -9.88 -14.90 14.32
N LYS A 76 -9.94 -15.91 13.44
CA LYS A 76 -10.31 -15.80 12.01
C LYS A 76 -11.58 -14.97 11.77
N LYS A 77 -12.57 -15.07 12.65
CA LYS A 77 -13.85 -14.33 12.60
C LYS A 77 -13.72 -12.81 12.46
N VAL A 78 -12.57 -12.20 12.80
CA VAL A 78 -12.33 -10.75 12.62
C VAL A 78 -12.15 -10.35 11.16
N PHE A 79 -11.94 -11.32 10.25
CA PHE A 79 -11.90 -11.15 8.80
C PHE A 79 -13.27 -11.32 8.13
N SER A 80 -14.36 -11.09 8.87
CA SER A 80 -15.71 -10.95 8.35
C SER A 80 -16.19 -9.52 8.61
N LEU A 81 -16.73 -8.84 7.60
CA LEU A 81 -17.26 -7.48 7.77
C LEU A 81 -18.39 -7.45 8.80
N SER A 82 -19.36 -8.35 8.67
CA SER A 82 -20.48 -8.46 9.61
C SER A 82 -20.01 -8.86 11.00
N GLY A 83 -19.11 -9.85 11.07
CA GLY A 83 -18.51 -10.32 12.32
C GLY A 83 -17.79 -9.19 13.07
N ALA A 84 -16.87 -8.49 12.41
CA ALA A 84 -16.14 -7.38 13.01
C ALA A 84 -17.03 -6.16 13.34
N ALA A 85 -18.06 -5.89 12.53
CA ALA A 85 -18.97 -4.76 12.74
C ALA A 85 -19.80 -4.86 14.02
N VAL A 86 -20.17 -6.08 14.45
CA VAL A 86 -21.06 -6.32 15.61
C VAL A 86 -20.35 -6.89 16.82
N MET A 87 -19.11 -7.38 16.68
CA MET A 87 -18.32 -7.91 17.78
C MET A 87 -18.14 -6.86 18.87
N ASN A 88 -18.29 -7.25 20.14
CA ASN A 88 -17.99 -6.33 21.23
C ASN A 88 -16.49 -5.96 21.21
N SER A 89 -16.16 -4.77 21.73
CA SER A 89 -14.81 -4.22 21.63
C SER A 89 -13.76 -5.01 22.40
N VAL A 90 -14.15 -5.75 23.44
CA VAL A 90 -13.24 -6.60 24.24
C VAL A 90 -12.81 -7.81 23.41
N ASP A 91 -13.76 -8.58 22.88
CA ASP A 91 -13.47 -9.75 22.04
C ASP A 91 -12.69 -9.38 20.79
N LEU A 92 -13.04 -8.26 20.15
CA LEU A 92 -12.33 -7.79 18.96
C LEU A 92 -10.89 -7.40 19.30
N ARG A 93 -10.67 -6.75 20.44
CA ARG A 93 -9.33 -6.42 20.95
C ARG A 93 -8.52 -7.67 21.24
N GLU A 94 -9.09 -8.67 21.90
CA GLU A 94 -8.40 -9.93 22.19
C GLU A 94 -7.95 -10.61 20.90
N CYS A 95 -8.85 -10.73 19.91
CA CYS A 95 -8.55 -11.36 18.64
C CYS A 95 -7.44 -10.62 17.86
N LEU A 96 -7.55 -9.29 17.75
CA LEU A 96 -6.62 -8.49 16.96
C LEU A 96 -5.26 -8.29 17.66
N THR A 97 -5.18 -8.36 18.99
CA THR A 97 -3.90 -8.18 19.71
C THR A 97 -3.14 -9.48 19.93
N LYS A 98 -3.80 -10.66 19.89
CA LYS A 98 -3.18 -11.99 20.11
C LYS A 98 -1.88 -12.20 19.31
N TYR A 99 -1.91 -11.90 18.02
CA TYR A 99 -0.75 -12.02 17.12
C TYR A 99 -0.13 -10.66 16.75
N LYS A 100 -0.47 -9.59 17.49
CA LYS A 100 0.01 -8.22 17.24
C LYS A 100 -0.41 -7.66 15.87
N LEU A 101 -1.58 -8.08 15.37
CA LEU A 101 -2.20 -7.47 14.19
C LEU A 101 -2.61 -6.03 14.52
N ALA A 102 -3.24 -5.80 15.67
CA ALA A 102 -3.39 -4.49 16.30
C ALA A 102 -2.23 -4.22 17.27
N LEU A 103 -1.53 -3.09 17.07
CA LEU A 103 -0.48 -2.61 17.99
C LEU A 103 -1.00 -1.54 18.95
N GLN A 104 -2.05 -0.80 18.55
CA GLN A 104 -2.71 0.19 19.40
C GLN A 104 -4.07 -0.38 19.84
N PRO A 105 -4.18 -0.94 21.06
CA PRO A 105 -5.30 -1.80 21.48
C PRO A 105 -6.65 -1.08 21.62
N ASN A 106 -6.69 0.25 21.47
CA ASN A 106 -7.92 1.02 21.39
C ASN A 106 -8.12 1.52 19.95
N ARG A 107 -7.19 2.35 19.48
CA ARG A 107 -7.30 3.02 18.18
C ARG A 107 -7.41 2.06 17.00
N HIS A 108 -6.61 1.00 16.93
CA HIS A 108 -6.67 0.07 15.80
C HIS A 108 -7.96 -0.75 15.82
N ILE A 109 -8.49 -1.05 17.00
CA ILE A 109 -9.75 -1.80 17.18
C ILE A 109 -10.92 -0.95 16.69
N GLU A 110 -10.96 0.32 17.09
CA GLU A 110 -11.94 1.29 16.59
C GLU A 110 -11.87 1.45 15.06
N ILE A 111 -10.66 1.55 14.49
CA ILE A 111 -10.45 1.68 13.03
C ILE A 111 -10.98 0.45 12.31
N TRP A 112 -10.57 -0.74 12.73
CA TRP A 112 -10.97 -2.01 12.15
C TRP A 112 -12.48 -2.16 12.14
N GLN A 113 -13.11 -1.95 13.30
CA GLN A 113 -14.56 -2.06 13.46
C GLN A 113 -15.30 -0.98 12.66
N LYS A 114 -14.81 0.27 12.64
CA LYS A 114 -15.46 1.36 11.92
C LYS A 114 -15.46 1.13 10.42
N ILE A 115 -14.36 0.64 9.85
CA ILE A 115 -14.29 0.30 8.43
C ILE A 115 -15.24 -0.86 8.12
N ALA A 116 -15.15 -1.95 8.90
CA ALA A 116 -16.02 -3.12 8.72
C ALA A 116 -17.51 -2.74 8.77
N LYS A 117 -17.90 -1.95 9.78
CA LYS A 117 -19.26 -1.46 9.95
C LYS A 117 -19.70 -0.55 8.81
N THR A 118 -18.84 0.39 8.38
CA THR A 118 -19.16 1.30 7.27
C THR A 118 -19.44 0.51 5.99
N ILE A 119 -18.56 -0.45 5.65
CA ILE A 119 -18.73 -1.26 4.44
C ILE A 119 -19.98 -2.12 4.56
N PHE A 120 -20.14 -2.84 5.66
CA PHE A 120 -21.27 -3.75 5.87
C PHE A 120 -22.62 -3.03 5.83
N GLN A 121 -22.73 -1.82 6.38
CA GLN A 121 -24.00 -1.09 6.43
C GLN A 121 -24.38 -0.44 5.10
N LYS A 122 -23.40 -0.08 4.27
CA LYS A 122 -23.62 0.69 3.03
C LYS A 122 -23.60 -0.17 1.77
N TRP A 123 -22.81 -1.23 1.76
CA TRP A 123 -22.63 -2.10 0.61
C TRP A 123 -22.71 -3.59 0.96
N GLN A 124 -22.69 -3.97 2.24
CA GLN A 124 -22.78 -5.35 2.74
C GLN A 124 -21.52 -6.17 2.47
N THR A 125 -20.90 -6.03 1.30
CA THR A 125 -19.66 -6.66 0.89
C THR A 125 -18.67 -5.62 0.33
N LEU A 126 -17.38 -5.94 0.32
CA LEU A 126 -16.38 -5.15 -0.40
C LEU A 126 -16.59 -5.22 -1.91
N GLU A 127 -17.05 -6.37 -2.42
CA GLU A 127 -17.39 -6.50 -3.83
C GLU A 127 -18.44 -5.46 -4.27
N ASN A 128 -19.50 -5.29 -3.49
CA ASN A 128 -20.54 -4.29 -3.77
C ASN A 128 -20.03 -2.84 -3.64
N LEU A 129 -19.08 -2.57 -2.74
CA LEU A 129 -18.40 -1.26 -2.69
C LEU A 129 -17.64 -0.99 -4.00
N LEU A 130 -16.90 -1.98 -4.49
CA LEU A 130 -16.16 -1.87 -5.75
C LEU A 130 -17.12 -1.75 -6.95
N GLN A 131 -18.22 -2.51 -6.97
CA GLN A 131 -19.27 -2.38 -7.98
C GLN A 131 -19.94 -1.00 -7.95
N ALA A 132 -20.20 -0.42 -6.78
CA ALA A 132 -20.74 0.94 -6.66
C ALA A 132 -19.77 1.99 -7.25
N ALA A 133 -18.46 1.73 -7.17
CA ALA A 133 -17.44 2.51 -7.85
C ALA A 133 -17.28 2.14 -9.34
N ASN A 134 -18.01 1.17 -9.87
CA ASN A 134 -17.81 0.58 -11.20
C ASN A 134 -16.37 0.07 -11.42
N TYR A 135 -15.73 -0.41 -10.36
CA TYR A 135 -14.29 -0.74 -10.35
C TYR A 135 -13.41 0.40 -10.87
N ASP A 136 -13.84 1.66 -10.74
CA ASP A 136 -13.10 2.84 -11.18
C ASP A 136 -12.36 3.47 -10.01
N PHE A 137 -11.04 3.63 -10.16
CA PHE A 137 -10.19 4.22 -9.14
C PHE A 137 -10.64 5.62 -8.71
N LEU A 138 -11.02 6.49 -9.65
CA LEU A 138 -11.41 7.86 -9.36
C LEU A 138 -12.75 7.91 -8.62
N LYS A 139 -13.71 7.06 -9.01
CA LYS A 139 -15.01 6.94 -8.32
C LYS A 139 -14.83 6.33 -6.92
N LEU A 140 -14.01 5.28 -6.81
CA LEU A 140 -13.69 4.65 -5.53
C LEU A 140 -13.01 5.63 -4.57
N ARG A 141 -12.10 6.45 -5.10
CA ARG A 141 -11.45 7.54 -4.35
C ARG A 141 -12.47 8.54 -3.84
N ASP A 142 -13.43 8.95 -4.65
CA ASP A 142 -14.45 9.92 -4.24
C ASP A 142 -15.35 9.32 -3.14
N ILE A 143 -15.77 8.06 -3.28
CA ILE A 143 -16.52 7.34 -2.23
C ILE A 143 -15.72 7.30 -0.92
N ILE A 144 -14.47 6.85 -0.95
CA ILE A 144 -13.68 6.61 0.27
C ILE A 144 -13.10 7.89 0.88
N GLN A 145 -12.69 8.86 0.08
CA GLN A 145 -11.97 10.05 0.55
C GLN A 145 -12.85 11.30 0.70
N LYS A 146 -14.04 11.32 0.10
CA LYS A 146 -15.00 12.42 0.19
C LYS A 146 -16.29 11.96 0.88
N ASP A 147 -17.09 11.13 0.21
CA ASP A 147 -18.47 10.84 0.62
C ASP A 147 -18.54 10.11 1.97
N TYR A 148 -17.62 9.17 2.18
CA TYR A 148 -17.58 8.33 3.37
C TYR A 148 -16.25 8.43 4.12
N ARG A 149 -15.50 9.53 3.95
CA ARG A 149 -14.16 9.76 4.55
C ARG A 149 -14.07 9.34 6.01
N GLN A 150 -15.06 9.74 6.81
CA GLN A 150 -15.09 9.46 8.25
C GLN A 150 -15.24 7.97 8.58
N GLY A 151 -15.86 7.18 7.69
CA GLY A 151 -16.02 5.73 7.83
C GLY A 151 -14.76 4.94 7.50
N PHE A 152 -13.77 5.58 6.87
CA PHE A 152 -12.52 4.96 6.43
C PHE A 152 -11.28 5.59 7.10
N PRO A 153 -11.16 5.56 8.44
CA PRO A 153 -9.98 6.09 9.12
C PRO A 153 -8.70 5.38 8.66
N TYR A 154 -7.62 6.14 8.47
CA TYR A 154 -6.36 5.75 7.82
C TYR A 154 -6.49 5.35 6.35
N LEU A 155 -7.45 4.49 5.99
CA LEU A 155 -7.65 4.03 4.61
C LEU A 155 -8.00 5.17 3.65
N SER A 156 -8.74 6.20 4.11
CA SER A 156 -9.04 7.41 3.32
C SER A 156 -7.86 8.39 3.17
N GLY A 157 -6.73 8.13 3.84
CA GLY A 157 -5.52 8.92 3.65
C GLY A 157 -4.90 8.65 2.27
N PRO A 158 -4.37 9.67 1.57
CA PRO A 158 -3.86 9.51 0.19
C PRO A 158 -2.86 8.36 0.05
N LYS A 159 -1.91 8.24 0.98
CA LYS A 159 -0.89 7.18 0.97
C LYS A 159 -1.51 5.77 1.05
N ILE A 160 -2.28 5.50 2.09
CA ILE A 160 -2.84 4.17 2.35
C ILE A 160 -3.89 3.82 1.29
N PHE A 161 -4.71 4.78 0.86
CA PHE A 161 -5.69 4.57 -0.19
C PHE A 161 -5.06 4.13 -1.52
N ASN A 162 -4.02 4.85 -1.98
CA ASN A 162 -3.35 4.50 -3.24
C ASN A 162 -2.69 3.12 -3.15
N TYR A 163 -2.01 2.83 -2.03
CA TYR A 163 -1.36 1.54 -1.88
C TYR A 163 -2.38 0.39 -1.72
N TRP A 164 -3.46 0.59 -0.97
CA TRP A 164 -4.57 -0.36 -0.89
C TRP A 164 -5.21 -0.60 -2.27
N SER A 165 -5.43 0.44 -3.07
CA SER A 165 -5.98 0.33 -4.44
C SER A 165 -5.11 -0.55 -5.34
N PHE A 166 -3.78 -0.46 -5.19
CA PHE A 166 -2.84 -1.35 -5.84
C PHE A 166 -2.97 -2.80 -5.32
N ILE A 167 -3.01 -2.99 -4.01
CA ILE A 167 -3.10 -4.32 -3.38
C ILE A 167 -4.40 -5.05 -3.75
N ILE A 168 -5.56 -4.38 -3.76
CA ILE A 168 -6.81 -5.03 -4.15
C ILE A 168 -6.82 -5.44 -5.63
N GLY A 169 -6.15 -4.67 -6.50
CA GLY A 169 -5.98 -5.05 -7.90
C GLY A 169 -5.06 -6.25 -8.06
N ALA A 170 -3.89 -6.23 -7.41
CA ALA A 170 -2.85 -7.24 -7.57
C ALA A 170 -3.14 -8.55 -6.84
N TYR A 171 -3.62 -8.47 -5.59
CA TYR A 171 -3.82 -9.63 -4.72
C TYR A 171 -5.30 -9.91 -4.42
N GLY A 172 -6.14 -8.87 -4.45
CA GLY A 172 -7.59 -9.02 -4.31
C GLY A 172 -8.29 -9.57 -5.56
N GLN A 173 -7.59 -9.61 -6.70
CA GLN A 173 -8.13 -9.95 -8.02
C GLN A 173 -9.27 -9.01 -8.46
N ALA A 174 -9.22 -7.76 -8.03
CA ALA A 174 -10.21 -6.73 -8.37
C ALA A 174 -9.53 -5.56 -9.10
N PRO A 175 -9.11 -5.75 -10.37
CA PRO A 175 -8.42 -4.71 -11.13
C PRO A 175 -9.32 -3.48 -11.28
N LEU A 176 -8.73 -2.30 -11.10
CA LEU A 176 -9.44 -1.04 -11.23
C LEU A 176 -9.21 -0.42 -12.62
N VAL A 177 -10.28 0.07 -13.25
CA VAL A 177 -10.14 1.01 -14.34
C VAL A 177 -9.57 2.33 -13.82
N ASN A 178 -8.92 3.10 -14.68
CA ASN A 178 -8.20 4.33 -14.31
C ASN A 178 -7.08 4.09 -13.27
N ARG A 179 -6.50 2.87 -13.21
CA ARG A 179 -5.35 2.54 -12.33
C ARG A 179 -4.12 3.42 -12.54
N ASN A 180 -3.98 4.03 -13.72
CA ASN A 180 -2.91 4.98 -14.04
C ASN A 180 -2.96 6.26 -13.19
N PHE A 181 -4.10 6.53 -12.53
CA PHE A 181 -4.24 7.61 -11.56
C PHE A 181 -3.85 7.21 -10.13
N ILE A 182 -3.53 5.93 -9.89
CA ILE A 182 -2.96 5.52 -8.61
C ILE A 182 -1.56 6.12 -8.51
N GLU A 183 -1.36 6.88 -7.45
CA GLU A 183 -0.11 7.56 -7.17
C GLU A 183 0.91 6.63 -6.53
N ILE A 184 2.19 6.88 -6.82
CA ILE A 184 3.26 6.31 -6.00
C ILE A 184 3.10 6.85 -4.57
N ALA A 185 3.32 6.02 -3.56
CA ALA A 185 3.16 6.38 -2.16
C ALA A 185 4.53 6.64 -1.50
N PRO A 186 5.04 7.89 -1.42
CA PRO A 186 6.41 8.09 -1.00
C PRO A 186 6.61 7.85 0.49
N ASP A 187 7.47 6.89 0.82
CA ASP A 187 8.02 6.66 2.16
C ASP A 187 9.53 7.00 2.16
N THR A 188 10.27 6.57 3.18
CA THR A 188 11.71 6.79 3.25
C THR A 188 12.46 6.13 2.08
N HIS A 189 12.04 4.94 1.64
CA HIS A 189 12.68 4.21 0.54
C HIS A 189 12.42 4.87 -0.81
N ILE A 190 11.15 5.20 -1.09
CA ILE A 190 10.79 5.91 -2.31
C ILE A 190 11.46 7.29 -2.35
N THR A 191 11.51 8.03 -1.24
CA THR A 191 12.20 9.32 -1.19
C THR A 191 13.70 9.20 -1.48
N LYS A 192 14.38 8.17 -0.97
CA LYS A 192 15.79 7.91 -1.31
C LYS A 192 15.98 7.62 -2.80
N CYS A 193 15.09 6.81 -3.39
CA CYS A 193 15.09 6.55 -4.83
C CYS A 193 14.85 7.82 -5.65
N SER A 194 13.91 8.68 -5.23
CA SER A 194 13.64 9.96 -5.90
C SER A 194 14.90 10.85 -5.97
N VAL A 195 15.71 10.87 -4.92
CA VAL A 195 16.98 11.61 -4.89
C VAL A 195 18.00 10.99 -5.84
N ILE A 196 18.22 9.67 -5.75
CA ILE A 196 19.23 8.97 -6.56
C ILE A 196 18.91 9.06 -8.06
N LEU A 197 17.63 9.02 -8.42
CA LEU A 197 17.18 9.16 -9.80
C LEU A 197 17.11 10.63 -10.25
N GLY A 198 17.37 11.59 -9.37
CA GLY A 198 17.33 13.02 -9.70
C GLY A 198 15.92 13.57 -9.93
N VAL A 199 14.87 12.90 -9.44
CA VAL A 199 13.48 13.41 -9.47
C VAL A 199 13.31 14.60 -8.53
N ILE A 200 14.03 14.57 -7.41
CA ILE A 200 14.16 15.66 -6.45
C ILE A 200 15.61 15.75 -5.99
N SER A 201 16.02 16.92 -5.51
CA SER A 201 17.30 17.11 -4.81
C SER A 201 17.26 16.64 -3.35
N GLU A 202 18.42 16.48 -2.72
CA GLU A 202 18.52 16.19 -1.28
C GLU A 202 17.85 17.28 -0.41
N ASN A 203 18.01 18.55 -0.79
CA ASN A 203 17.38 19.68 -0.12
C ASN A 203 15.85 19.63 -0.24
N GLU A 204 15.34 19.26 -1.42
CA GLU A 204 13.90 19.05 -1.61
C GLU A 204 13.37 17.86 -0.82
N ALA A 205 14.15 16.77 -0.69
CA ALA A 205 13.74 15.61 0.11
C ALA A 205 13.50 15.93 1.60
N GLN A 206 14.12 17.00 2.12
CA GLN A 206 13.91 17.50 3.49
C GLN A 206 12.76 18.49 3.61
N LYS A 207 12.38 19.17 2.52
CA LYS A 207 11.40 20.28 2.52
C LYS A 207 10.05 19.91 1.96
N LEU A 208 10.02 19.07 0.93
CA LEU A 208 8.80 18.67 0.25
C LEU A 208 8.02 17.68 1.11
N SER A 209 6.71 17.90 1.17
CA SER A 209 5.77 16.89 1.66
C SER A 209 5.79 15.64 0.78
N LYS A 210 5.31 14.51 1.32
CA LYS A 210 5.20 13.27 0.53
C LYS A 210 4.27 13.44 -0.67
N ASP A 211 3.23 14.24 -0.56
CA ASP A 211 2.31 14.53 -1.66
C ASP A 211 3.00 15.35 -2.77
N GLN A 212 3.83 16.33 -2.42
CA GLN A 212 4.63 17.06 -3.41
C GLN A 212 5.64 16.17 -4.12
N ILE A 213 6.29 15.24 -3.41
CA ILE A 213 7.19 14.25 -4.04
C ILE A 213 6.41 13.34 -4.99
N SER A 214 5.20 12.92 -4.60
CA SER A 214 4.31 12.14 -5.47
C SER A 214 3.92 12.90 -6.73
N GLN A 215 3.63 14.19 -6.60
CA GLN A 215 3.31 15.05 -7.73
C GLN A 215 4.49 15.20 -8.70
N ARG A 216 5.72 15.33 -8.20
CA ARG A 216 6.93 15.34 -9.06
C ARG A 216 7.07 14.06 -9.88
N TRP A 217 6.75 12.92 -9.29
CA TRP A 217 6.72 11.65 -10.02
C TRP A 217 5.63 11.63 -11.09
N ARG A 218 4.42 12.11 -10.80
CA ARG A 218 3.35 12.19 -11.80
C ARG A 218 3.75 13.05 -13.00
N GLU A 219 4.24 14.25 -12.75
CA GLU A 219 4.70 15.19 -13.79
C GLU A 219 5.84 14.59 -14.61
N LEU A 220 6.83 13.98 -13.94
CA LEU A 220 7.94 13.32 -14.61
C LEU A 220 7.45 12.23 -15.59
N LEU A 221 6.50 11.39 -15.16
CA LEU A 221 6.05 10.21 -15.89
C LEU A 221 4.95 10.50 -16.93
N GLU A 222 4.44 11.73 -17.01
CA GLU A 222 3.37 12.08 -17.94
C GLU A 222 3.72 11.74 -19.40
N GLY A 223 2.85 11.01 -20.11
CA GLY A 223 3.13 10.58 -21.49
C GLY A 223 4.27 9.55 -21.65
N SER A 224 4.87 9.05 -20.56
CA SER A 224 5.93 8.03 -20.63
C SER A 224 5.40 6.59 -20.85
N GLY A 225 4.10 6.39 -20.65
CA GLY A 225 3.45 5.07 -20.63
C GLY A 225 3.59 4.30 -19.30
N ILE A 226 4.29 4.87 -18.30
CA ILE A 226 4.50 4.24 -16.99
C ILE A 226 3.49 4.83 -16.00
N ALA A 227 2.66 4.00 -15.37
CA ALA A 227 1.83 4.45 -14.26
C ALA A 227 2.70 4.67 -13.01
N PRO A 228 2.54 5.76 -12.24
CA PRO A 228 3.37 6.03 -11.06
C PRO A 228 3.41 4.87 -10.06
N ILE A 229 2.27 4.22 -9.82
CA ILE A 229 2.18 3.08 -8.91
C ILE A 229 3.03 1.87 -9.32
N ASP A 230 3.27 1.66 -10.62
CA ASP A 230 4.07 0.54 -11.12
C ASP A 230 5.54 0.65 -10.70
N LEU A 231 5.99 1.88 -10.39
CA LEU A 231 7.32 2.11 -9.85
C LEU A 231 7.39 1.91 -8.34
N HIS A 232 6.28 1.72 -7.63
CA HIS A 232 6.31 1.57 -6.19
C HIS A 232 7.09 0.31 -5.74
N PRO A 233 6.74 -0.93 -6.16
CA PRO A 233 7.53 -2.11 -5.81
C PRO A 233 9.02 -2.06 -6.23
N PRO A 234 9.39 -1.76 -7.50
CA PRO A 234 10.78 -1.79 -7.91
C PRO A 234 11.64 -0.78 -7.15
N LEU A 235 11.15 0.45 -6.93
CA LEU A 235 11.90 1.46 -6.17
C LEU A 235 12.03 1.07 -4.70
N TRP A 236 10.97 0.52 -4.11
CA TRP A 236 11.01 0.09 -2.71
C TRP A 236 12.05 -1.01 -2.48
N PHE A 237 12.06 -2.05 -3.32
CA PHE A 237 13.05 -3.13 -3.22
C PHE A 237 14.45 -2.69 -3.56
N TRP A 238 14.60 -1.84 -4.58
CA TRP A 238 15.91 -1.31 -4.92
C TRP A 238 16.56 -0.59 -3.72
N SER A 239 15.79 0.22 -2.98
CA SER A 239 16.27 0.86 -1.76
C SER A 239 16.44 -0.12 -0.59
N ARG A 240 15.48 -1.02 -0.35
CA ARG A 240 15.54 -1.97 0.77
C ARG A 240 16.72 -2.92 0.69
N ASN A 241 17.09 -3.32 -0.52
CA ASN A 241 18.25 -4.17 -0.78
C ASN A 241 19.55 -3.36 -0.91
N GLY A 242 19.58 -2.10 -0.48
CA GLY A 242 20.80 -1.29 -0.42
C GLY A 242 21.37 -0.90 -1.79
N PHE A 243 20.52 -0.79 -2.82
CA PHE A 243 20.91 -0.41 -4.17
C PHE A 243 21.97 -1.34 -4.78
N ILE A 244 21.85 -2.66 -4.54
CA ILE A 244 22.75 -3.67 -5.12
C ILE A 244 22.73 -3.65 -6.64
N PHE A 245 21.55 -3.45 -7.24
CA PHE A 245 21.41 -3.29 -8.68
C PHE A 245 21.96 -1.93 -9.10
N LYS A 246 22.92 -1.93 -10.04
CA LYS A 246 23.60 -0.72 -10.51
C LYS A 246 23.05 -0.27 -11.85
N LEU A 247 22.56 0.97 -11.89
CA LEU A 247 22.25 1.66 -13.14
C LEU A 247 23.56 2.07 -13.80
N LYS A 248 23.71 1.79 -15.11
CA LYS A 248 24.94 1.98 -15.89
C LYS A 248 25.50 3.42 -15.89
N ASN A 249 24.73 4.41 -15.45
CA ASN A 249 25.13 5.83 -15.43
C ASN A 249 25.57 6.35 -14.05
N ASN A 250 25.49 5.55 -12.97
CA ASN A 250 25.84 6.01 -11.62
C ASN A 250 27.27 5.61 -11.23
N GLY A 251 28.25 6.35 -11.76
CA GLY A 251 29.66 6.30 -11.32
C GLY A 251 29.95 7.05 -10.01
N GLY A 252 28.92 7.50 -9.29
CA GLY A 252 29.05 8.16 -7.98
C GLY A 252 28.97 7.16 -6.83
N SER A 253 29.91 7.25 -5.88
CA SER A 253 29.84 6.53 -4.62
C SER A 253 28.53 6.86 -3.89
N PHE A 254 27.82 5.83 -3.43
CA PHE A 254 26.57 5.99 -2.69
C PHE A 254 26.89 6.49 -1.28
N PRO A 255 26.37 7.63 -0.81
CA PRO A 255 26.43 7.97 0.60
C PRO A 255 25.50 7.02 1.35
N VAL A 256 26.09 6.04 2.03
CA VAL A 256 25.42 5.12 2.96
C VAL A 256 25.11 5.87 4.27
N SER A 257 24.32 6.95 4.22
CA SER A 257 23.84 7.64 5.44
C SER A 257 22.88 8.81 5.17
N LEU A 258 21.85 8.62 4.33
CA LEU A 258 20.66 9.48 4.46
C LEU A 258 19.80 8.94 5.62
N GLU A 259 20.18 9.31 6.85
CA GLU A 259 19.29 9.30 8.01
C GLU A 259 18.25 10.40 7.82
N ILE A 260 17.18 10.08 7.09
CA ILE A 260 16.00 10.93 7.06
C ILE A 260 15.35 10.81 8.44
N LYS A 261 15.62 11.79 9.33
CA LYS A 261 15.00 11.89 10.64
C LYS A 261 13.47 11.94 10.46
N THR A 262 12.79 10.86 10.80
CA THR A 262 11.34 10.83 10.94
C THR A 262 10.97 11.60 12.21
N LYS A 263 10.25 12.71 12.05
CA LYS A 263 9.43 13.28 13.13
C LYS A 263 8.15 12.48 13.26
#